data_AF-A0ABD5FQV3-F1
#
_entry.id   AF-A0ABD5FQV3-F1
#
_cell.length_a   1.000
_cell.length_b   1.000
_cell.length_c   1.000
_cell.angle_alpha   90.00
_cell.angle_beta   90.00
_cell.angle_gamma   90.00
#
_symmetry.space_group_name_H-M   'P 1'
#
loop_
_entity.id
_entity.type
_entity.pdbx_description
1 polymer ?
#
loop_
_entity_poly.entity_id
_entity_poly.type
_entity_poly.pdbx_seq_one_letter_code
_entity_poly.pdbx_strand_id
1 'polypeptide(L)'
;ATGSTLSLIGLLYIVRAGTDVSNLDLSMFNPMGWIYLTYPFTENNWLPLLFALIFSLVFTVLAFVLEEHRDMGAGYLPEREGRATAKKSLLSVPGLFFKINKGVMIGWLIAFVVMGAAYGSIYGDMQVFLGGNELMKQMFTQSGVSIEESFTATIMMVMIGLVTILPIAVVNKLFAEETRLHLSQLYVTKITRGQLYWTTIFLAIFAGVVGIGLASAGLGGTAISAMKNESTMDLTDFLAAGYNFLPSILFYIGLAALALGWLPKFGKVIYAYLGYSFALNYFGGILDLPDWFSKTAIQSWIPRLPMEKFDGTIFAVITVISIVFLFVGYLGYKRRDMVEGA
;
A
#
# COMPACT_ATOMS: atom_id res chain seq x y z
N ALA A 1 -13.84 -2.13 14.72
CA ALA A 1 -13.21 -0.90 15.23
C ALA A 1 -12.15 -0.36 14.26
N THR A 2 -10.96 -0.96 14.16
CA THR A 2 -9.82 -0.41 13.39
C THR A 2 -10.14 -0.09 11.92
N GLY A 3 -10.87 -0.97 11.23
CA GLY A 3 -11.28 -0.72 9.84
C GLY A 3 -12.19 0.50 9.71
N SER A 4 -13.18 0.64 10.61
CA SER A 4 -14.10 1.79 10.63
C SER A 4 -13.36 3.10 10.92
N THR A 5 -12.38 3.08 11.83
CA THR A 5 -11.53 4.25 12.12
C THR A 5 -10.74 4.67 10.89
N LEU A 6 -10.08 3.73 10.21
CA LEU A 6 -9.33 4.00 8.98
C LEU A 6 -10.25 4.48 7.84
N SER A 7 -11.45 3.91 7.69
CA SER A 7 -12.45 4.38 6.72
C SER A 7 -12.88 5.81 7.00
N LEU A 8 -13.13 6.17 8.26
CA LEU A 8 -13.49 7.53 8.65
C LEU A 8 -12.37 8.52 8.34
N ILE A 9 -11.13 8.18 8.71
CA ILE A 9 -9.93 8.98 8.39
C ILE A 9 -9.79 9.19 6.88
N GLY A 10 -9.94 8.11 6.09
CA GLY A 10 -9.88 8.19 4.63
C GLY A 10 -10.99 9.05 4.04
N LEU A 11 -12.21 8.94 4.54
CA LEU A 11 -13.34 9.77 4.12
C LEU A 11 -13.10 11.24 4.45
N LEU A 12 -12.62 11.55 5.65
CA LEU A 12 -12.24 12.91 6.03
C LEU A 12 -11.15 13.45 5.11
N TYR A 13 -10.17 12.63 4.72
CA TYR A 13 -9.13 13.05 3.78
C TYR A 13 -9.68 13.37 2.38
N ILE A 14 -10.59 12.53 1.85
CA ILE A 14 -11.23 12.77 0.53
C ILE A 14 -12.10 14.04 0.58
N VAL A 15 -12.90 14.20 1.63
CA VAL A 15 -13.73 15.40 1.82
C VAL A 15 -12.84 16.64 1.87
N ARG A 16 -11.72 16.57 2.62
CA ARG A 16 -10.73 17.64 2.66
C ARG A 16 -10.18 17.98 1.28
N ALA A 17 -9.78 16.99 0.49
CA ALA A 17 -9.26 17.23 -0.85
C ALA A 17 -10.27 17.98 -1.73
N GLY A 18 -11.56 17.66 -1.61
CA GLY A 18 -12.63 18.39 -2.32
C GLY A 18 -12.85 19.81 -1.80
N THR A 19 -12.85 20.03 -0.49
CA THR A 19 -13.04 21.36 0.10
C THR A 19 -11.84 22.27 -0.16
N ASP A 20 -10.61 21.75 -0.08
CA ASP A 20 -9.38 22.50 -0.33
C ASP A 20 -9.32 23.06 -1.78
N VAL A 21 -9.92 22.36 -2.76
CA VAL A 21 -9.99 22.81 -4.16
C VAL A 21 -11.16 23.78 -4.42
N SER A 22 -12.28 23.62 -3.70
CA SER A 22 -13.52 24.35 -4.00
C SER A 22 -13.73 25.58 -3.12
N ASN A 23 -13.64 25.43 -1.81
CA ASN A 23 -13.85 26.52 -0.85
C ASN A 23 -13.20 26.17 0.50
N LEU A 24 -12.18 26.96 0.89
CA LEU A 24 -11.45 26.82 2.15
C LEU A 24 -12.31 27.00 3.40
N ASP A 25 -13.40 27.76 3.35
CA ASP A 25 -14.30 27.94 4.49
C ASP A 25 -14.99 26.61 4.86
N LEU A 26 -15.23 25.74 3.86
CA LEU A 26 -15.77 24.40 4.09
C LEU A 26 -14.73 23.47 4.72
N SER A 27 -13.44 23.69 4.47
CA SER A 27 -12.36 22.92 5.11
C SER A 27 -12.30 23.14 6.62
N MET A 28 -12.86 24.24 7.14
CA MET A 28 -12.96 24.50 8.58
C MET A 28 -13.90 23.51 9.31
N PHE A 29 -14.82 22.83 8.62
CA PHE A 29 -15.64 21.78 9.25
C PHE A 29 -14.92 20.43 9.36
N ASN A 30 -13.79 20.28 8.67
CA ASN A 30 -13.04 19.05 8.65
C ASN A 30 -11.91 19.10 9.68
N PRO A 31 -11.87 18.20 10.69
CA PRO A 31 -10.81 18.20 11.69
C PRO A 31 -9.41 17.98 11.11
N MET A 32 -9.30 17.38 9.91
CA MET A 32 -8.03 17.26 9.19
C MET A 32 -7.52 18.59 8.63
N GLY A 33 -8.38 19.61 8.51
CA GLY A 33 -8.01 20.93 8.03
C GLY A 33 -7.44 21.84 9.11
N TRP A 34 -7.82 21.62 10.37
CA TRP A 34 -7.51 22.53 11.46
C TRP A 34 -6.01 22.76 11.69
N ILE A 35 -5.15 21.79 11.36
CA ILE A 35 -3.71 21.95 11.56
C ILE A 35 -3.13 23.00 10.59
N TYR A 36 -3.44 22.90 9.29
CA TYR A 36 -2.85 23.80 8.30
C TYR A 36 -3.59 25.16 8.21
N LEU A 37 -4.87 25.20 8.58
CA LEU A 37 -5.67 26.43 8.70
C LEU A 37 -5.20 27.34 9.86
N THR A 38 -4.21 26.90 10.63
CA THR A 38 -3.49 27.79 11.55
C THR A 38 -2.55 28.75 10.84
N TYR A 39 -2.24 28.52 9.56
CA TYR A 39 -1.31 29.32 8.77
C TYR A 39 0.01 29.58 9.53
N PRO A 40 0.73 28.50 9.90
CA PRO A 40 1.94 28.63 10.70
C PRO A 40 2.98 29.42 9.92
N PHE A 41 3.67 30.33 10.61
CA PHE A 41 4.68 31.24 10.04
C PHE A 41 4.14 32.38 9.17
N THR A 42 2.82 32.53 9.03
CA THR A 42 2.20 33.71 8.42
C THR A 42 1.21 34.36 9.38
N GLU A 43 -0.08 34.01 9.31
CA GLU A 43 -1.14 34.63 10.11
C GLU A 43 -1.22 34.09 11.55
N ASN A 44 -0.77 32.84 11.76
CA ASN A 44 -0.80 32.16 13.07
C ASN A 44 -2.18 32.20 13.74
N ASN A 45 -3.20 31.72 13.03
CA ASN A 45 -4.56 31.62 13.56
C ASN A 45 -4.67 30.46 14.57
N TRP A 46 -4.85 30.77 15.85
CA TRP A 46 -4.94 29.78 16.92
C TRP A 46 -6.33 29.15 17.07
N LEU A 47 -7.37 29.72 16.44
CA LEU A 47 -8.75 29.27 16.61
C LEU A 47 -8.96 27.80 16.22
N PRO A 48 -8.41 27.29 15.09
CA PRO A 48 -8.55 25.87 14.74
C PRO A 48 -7.90 24.91 15.73
N LEU A 49 -6.85 25.34 16.45
CA LEU A 49 -6.24 24.53 17.52
C LEU A 49 -7.18 24.37 18.70
N LEU A 50 -7.95 25.41 19.03
CA LEU A 50 -8.97 25.33 20.06
C LEU A 50 -10.08 24.34 19.66
N PHE A 51 -10.51 24.35 18.39
CA PHE A 51 -11.45 23.36 17.87
C PHE A 51 -10.89 21.94 17.95
N ALA A 52 -9.62 21.73 17.57
CA ALA A 52 -8.94 20.44 17.71
C ALA A 52 -8.90 19.96 19.17
N LEU A 53 -8.60 20.86 20.11
CA LEU A 53 -8.56 20.54 21.53
C LEU A 53 -9.94 20.19 22.10
N ILE A 54 -10.96 20.99 21.78
CA ILE A 54 -12.35 20.73 22.20
C ILE A 54 -12.84 19.41 21.60
N PHE A 55 -12.62 19.19 20.31
CA PHE A 55 -13.00 17.95 19.62
C PHE A 55 -12.33 16.74 20.26
N SER A 56 -11.01 16.81 20.52
CA SER A 56 -10.27 15.75 21.21
C SER A 56 -10.85 15.48 22.60
N LEU A 57 -11.15 16.52 23.37
CA LEU A 57 -11.74 16.38 24.70
C LEU A 57 -13.11 15.71 24.63
N VAL A 58 -13.99 16.16 23.73
CA VAL A 58 -15.34 15.61 23.53
C VAL A 58 -15.26 14.12 23.16
N PHE A 59 -14.44 13.74 22.20
CA PHE A 59 -14.31 12.34 21.80
C PHE A 59 -13.64 11.47 22.87
N THR A 60 -12.75 12.04 23.68
CA THR A 60 -12.16 11.35 24.84
C THR A 60 -13.23 11.07 25.90
N VAL A 61 -14.04 12.07 26.25
CA VAL A 61 -15.16 11.91 27.20
C VAL A 61 -16.18 10.90 26.67
N LEU A 62 -16.56 11.00 25.40
CA LEU A 62 -17.46 10.02 24.76
C LEU A 62 -16.88 8.61 24.79
N ALA A 63 -15.56 8.45 24.56
CA ALA A 63 -14.92 7.15 24.65
C ALA A 63 -15.00 6.56 26.06
N PHE A 64 -14.75 7.35 27.10
CA PHE A 64 -14.89 6.90 28.50
C PHE A 64 -16.33 6.55 28.87
N VAL A 65 -17.30 7.39 28.49
CA VAL A 65 -18.73 7.11 28.76
C VAL A 65 -19.16 5.81 28.07
N LEU A 66 -18.75 5.60 26.81
CA LEU A 66 -19.01 4.36 26.10
C LEU A 66 -18.26 3.18 26.73
N GLU A 67 -17.05 3.35 27.21
CA GLU A 67 -16.33 2.25 27.88
C GLU A 67 -17.02 1.83 29.18
N GLU A 68 -17.49 2.78 29.98
CA GLU A 68 -18.16 2.54 31.27
C GLU A 68 -19.47 1.73 31.11
N HIS A 69 -20.22 1.98 30.03
CA HIS A 69 -21.51 1.32 29.79
C HIS A 69 -21.39 0.04 28.95
N ARG A 70 -20.17 -0.39 28.60
CA ARG A 70 -19.93 -1.55 27.73
C ARG A 70 -19.47 -2.75 28.53
N ASP A 71 -20.18 -3.85 28.38
CA ASP A 71 -19.76 -5.12 28.96
C ASP A 71 -18.40 -5.59 28.40
N MET A 72 -17.60 -6.21 29.28
CA MET A 72 -16.31 -6.76 28.92
C MET A 72 -16.45 -7.81 27.81
N GLY A 73 -15.71 -7.61 26.72
CA GLY A 73 -15.75 -8.48 25.53
C GLY A 73 -16.90 -8.20 24.56
N ALA A 74 -17.88 -7.34 24.90
CA ALA A 74 -18.98 -6.98 24.00
C ALA A 74 -18.66 -5.74 23.17
N GLY A 75 -19.01 -5.74 21.87
CA GLY A 75 -18.98 -4.53 21.05
C GLY A 75 -20.34 -3.82 21.03
N TYR A 76 -20.37 -2.49 20.91
CA TYR A 76 -21.61 -1.75 20.66
C TYR A 76 -22.22 -2.03 19.28
N LEU A 77 -21.40 -2.44 18.33
CA LEU A 77 -21.87 -2.86 17.02
C LEU A 77 -22.16 -4.36 17.09
N PRO A 78 -23.41 -4.80 16.80
CA PRO A 78 -23.78 -6.21 16.91
C PRO A 78 -22.96 -7.06 15.94
N GLU A 79 -22.44 -8.18 16.43
CA GLU A 79 -21.82 -9.18 15.57
C GLU A 79 -22.90 -9.89 14.74
N ARG A 80 -22.73 -9.91 13.42
CA ARG A 80 -23.66 -10.63 12.54
C ARG A 80 -23.39 -12.12 12.68
N GLU A 81 -24.42 -12.90 13.05
CA GLU A 81 -24.38 -14.38 13.16
C GLU A 81 -23.94 -15.10 11.87
N GLY A 82 -23.93 -14.40 10.74
CA GLY A 82 -23.48 -14.94 9.46
C GLY A 82 -24.58 -15.73 8.77
N ARG A 83 -24.20 -16.65 7.87
CA ARG A 83 -25.16 -17.49 7.13
C ARG A 83 -25.19 -18.88 7.77
N ALA A 84 -26.38 -19.46 7.88
CA ALA A 84 -26.58 -20.81 8.42
C ALA A 84 -25.81 -21.90 7.65
N THR A 85 -25.56 -21.71 6.35
CA THR A 85 -24.80 -22.64 5.51
C THR A 85 -23.58 -21.98 4.87
N ALA A 86 -22.46 -22.71 4.89
CA ALA A 86 -21.24 -22.30 4.21
C ALA A 86 -21.36 -22.52 2.70
N LYS A 87 -20.90 -21.56 1.89
CA LYS A 87 -20.76 -21.75 0.44
C LYS A 87 -19.69 -22.80 0.16
N LYS A 88 -19.81 -23.57 -0.94
CA LYS A 88 -18.83 -24.57 -1.37
C LYS A 88 -17.39 -24.03 -1.45
N SER A 89 -17.19 -22.76 -1.81
CA SER A 89 -15.86 -22.15 -1.83
C SER A 89 -15.17 -22.13 -0.46
N LEU A 90 -15.93 -22.00 0.63
CA LEU A 90 -15.40 -21.99 1.99
C LEU A 90 -15.02 -23.38 2.51
N LEU A 91 -15.37 -24.43 1.77
CA LEU A 91 -14.97 -25.81 2.07
C LEU A 91 -13.57 -26.14 1.50
N SER A 92 -12.84 -25.13 1.03
CA SER A 92 -11.49 -25.25 0.47
C SER A 92 -10.53 -24.26 1.13
N VAL A 93 -9.26 -24.64 1.26
CA VAL A 93 -8.20 -23.77 1.81
C VAL A 93 -8.09 -22.44 1.05
N PRO A 94 -8.08 -22.41 -0.31
CA PRO A 94 -8.04 -21.15 -1.05
C PRO A 94 -9.24 -20.24 -0.78
N GLY A 95 -10.45 -20.79 -0.72
CA GLY A 95 -11.63 -19.98 -0.47
C GLY A 95 -11.71 -19.45 0.96
N LEU A 96 -11.22 -20.22 1.95
CA LEU A 96 -11.08 -19.74 3.33
C LEU A 96 -10.09 -18.58 3.42
N PHE A 97 -8.89 -18.75 2.86
CA PHE A 97 -7.84 -17.72 2.88
C PHE A 97 -8.23 -16.47 2.11
N PHE A 98 -8.93 -16.63 0.98
CA PHE A 98 -9.52 -15.51 0.27
C PHE A 98 -10.55 -14.79 1.15
N LYS A 99 -11.45 -15.50 1.84
CA LYS A 99 -12.44 -14.88 2.75
C LYS A 99 -11.76 -14.10 3.89
N ILE A 100 -10.72 -14.67 4.51
CA ILE A 100 -9.96 -14.03 5.60
C ILE A 100 -9.27 -12.73 5.13
N ASN A 101 -8.77 -12.71 3.91
CA ASN A 101 -8.05 -11.55 3.36
C ASN A 101 -8.95 -10.57 2.61
N LYS A 102 -10.18 -10.97 2.24
CA LYS A 102 -11.08 -10.21 1.35
C LYS A 102 -11.25 -8.75 1.79
N GLY A 103 -11.51 -8.51 3.07
CA GLY A 103 -11.74 -7.14 3.57
C GLY A 103 -10.51 -6.25 3.38
N VAL A 104 -9.32 -6.76 3.72
CA VAL A 104 -8.05 -6.04 3.56
C VAL A 104 -7.73 -5.82 2.09
N MET A 105 -7.89 -6.84 1.25
CA MET A 105 -7.65 -6.73 -0.19
C MET A 105 -8.57 -5.69 -0.83
N ILE A 106 -9.88 -5.75 -0.59
CA ILE A 106 -10.82 -4.78 -1.19
C ILE A 106 -10.48 -3.34 -0.75
N GLY A 107 -10.17 -3.12 0.53
CA GLY A 107 -9.80 -1.80 1.02
C GLY A 107 -8.57 -1.23 0.30
N TRP A 108 -7.51 -2.03 0.19
CA TRP A 108 -6.29 -1.62 -0.52
C TRP A 108 -6.49 -1.46 -2.03
N LEU A 109 -7.24 -2.36 -2.68
CA LEU A 109 -7.52 -2.26 -4.11
C LEU A 109 -8.30 -0.99 -4.45
N ILE A 110 -9.29 -0.61 -3.62
CA ILE A 110 -9.99 0.68 -3.75
C ILE A 110 -9.01 1.84 -3.54
N ALA A 111 -8.17 1.76 -2.51
CA ALA A 111 -7.18 2.80 -2.23
C ALA A 111 -6.21 3.01 -3.41
N PHE A 112 -5.76 1.94 -4.08
CA PHE A 112 -4.90 2.04 -5.26
C PHE A 112 -5.58 2.74 -6.44
N VAL A 113 -6.86 2.46 -6.69
CA VAL A 113 -7.64 3.16 -7.73
C VAL A 113 -7.77 4.64 -7.39
N VAL A 114 -8.19 4.96 -6.15
CA VAL A 114 -8.38 6.35 -5.70
C VAL A 114 -7.08 7.13 -5.76
N MET A 115 -5.97 6.51 -5.33
CA MET A 115 -4.66 7.13 -5.31
C MET A 115 -4.10 7.33 -6.72
N GLY A 116 -4.20 6.32 -7.59
CA GLY A 116 -3.84 6.46 -9.00
C GLY A 116 -4.64 7.59 -9.64
N ALA A 117 -5.96 7.62 -9.41
CA ALA A 117 -6.84 8.65 -9.93
C ALA A 117 -6.42 10.06 -9.47
N ALA A 118 -6.14 10.23 -8.17
CA ALA A 118 -5.71 11.49 -7.57
C ALA A 118 -4.35 11.99 -8.07
N TYR A 119 -3.39 11.09 -8.31
CA TYR A 119 -2.12 11.48 -8.93
C TYR A 119 -2.28 11.81 -10.41
N GLY A 120 -3.12 11.06 -11.13
CA GLY A 120 -3.34 11.30 -12.56
C GLY A 120 -4.08 12.60 -12.84
N SER A 121 -4.92 13.09 -11.93
CA SER A 121 -5.57 14.40 -12.10
C SER A 121 -4.58 15.57 -12.11
N ILE A 122 -3.36 15.39 -11.61
CA ILE A 122 -2.31 16.42 -11.62
C ILE A 122 -1.71 16.60 -13.02
N TYR A 123 -1.91 15.64 -13.94
CA TYR A 123 -1.23 15.65 -15.24
C TYR A 123 -1.63 16.85 -16.12
N GLY A 124 -2.85 17.36 -15.99
CA GLY A 124 -3.30 18.55 -16.71
C GLY A 124 -2.55 19.84 -16.32
N ASP A 125 -2.01 19.90 -15.10
CA ASP A 125 -1.37 21.10 -14.53
C ASP A 125 0.10 20.84 -14.13
N MET A 126 0.78 19.86 -14.75
CA MET A 126 2.16 19.49 -14.38
C MET A 126 3.12 20.67 -14.39
N GLN A 127 3.00 21.58 -15.37
CA GLN A 127 3.90 22.73 -15.48
C GLN A 127 3.74 23.69 -14.30
N VAL A 128 2.50 23.91 -13.84
CA VAL A 128 2.21 24.74 -12.66
C VAL A 128 2.74 24.06 -11.41
N PHE A 129 2.54 22.75 -11.28
CA PHE A 129 3.03 21.95 -10.16
C PHE A 129 4.56 21.99 -10.03
N LEU A 130 5.27 21.84 -11.16
CA LEU A 130 6.74 21.90 -11.19
C LEU A 130 7.27 23.32 -11.02
N GLY A 131 6.55 24.33 -11.51
CA GLY A 131 6.91 25.74 -11.37
C GLY A 131 6.78 26.28 -9.94
N GLY A 132 6.01 25.61 -9.08
CA GLY A 132 5.78 26.05 -7.70
C GLY A 132 6.97 25.88 -6.76
N ASN A 133 7.93 24.99 -7.06
CA ASN A 133 9.09 24.74 -6.21
C ASN A 133 10.25 24.09 -7.00
N GLU A 134 11.45 24.66 -6.90
CA GLU A 134 12.66 24.14 -7.55
C GLU A 134 12.97 22.69 -7.14
N LEU A 135 12.67 22.31 -5.89
CA LEU A 135 12.80 20.92 -5.42
C LEU A 135 11.89 19.98 -6.22
N MET A 136 10.65 20.38 -6.48
CA MET A 136 9.71 19.56 -7.27
C MET A 136 10.20 19.42 -8.70
N LYS A 137 10.73 20.50 -9.29
CA LYS A 137 11.36 20.45 -10.60
C LYS A 137 12.54 19.48 -10.63
N GLN A 138 13.43 19.52 -9.62
CA GLN A 138 14.56 18.59 -9.52
C GLN A 138 14.13 17.13 -9.35
N MET A 139 13.04 16.87 -8.61
CA MET A 139 12.56 15.49 -8.37
C MET A 139 11.90 14.86 -9.59
N PHE A 140 11.24 15.66 -10.43
CA PHE A 140 10.33 15.17 -11.48
C PHE A 140 10.78 15.49 -12.90
N THR A 141 11.89 16.20 -13.09
CA THR A 141 12.44 16.49 -14.42
C THR A 141 13.82 15.88 -14.60
N GLN A 142 14.03 15.23 -15.74
CA GLN A 142 15.35 14.76 -16.17
C GLN A 142 15.65 15.35 -17.55
N SER A 143 16.91 15.74 -17.76
CA SER A 143 17.34 16.32 -19.03
C SER A 143 17.23 15.30 -20.17
N GLY A 144 16.60 15.69 -21.28
CA GLY A 144 16.50 14.86 -22.49
C GLY A 144 15.29 13.92 -22.55
N VAL A 145 14.38 13.97 -21.58
CA VAL A 145 13.14 13.18 -21.52
C VAL A 145 11.95 14.13 -21.40
N SER A 146 10.76 13.74 -21.89
CA SER A 146 9.57 14.58 -21.72
C SER A 146 9.17 14.70 -20.24
N ILE A 147 8.47 15.77 -19.91
CA ILE A 147 7.95 16.00 -18.55
C ILE A 147 6.95 14.88 -18.18
N GLU A 148 6.07 14.50 -19.11
CA GLU A 148 5.07 13.45 -18.92
C GLU A 148 5.72 12.10 -18.56
N GLU A 149 6.76 11.71 -19.30
CA GLU A 149 7.52 10.48 -19.07
C GLU A 149 8.25 10.50 -17.72
N SER A 150 8.90 11.62 -17.39
CA SER A 150 9.64 11.79 -16.13
C SER A 150 8.72 11.77 -14.91
N PHE A 151 7.57 12.43 -15.04
CA PHE A 151 6.53 12.47 -14.02
C PHE A 151 5.91 11.09 -13.80
N THR A 152 5.62 10.37 -14.89
CA THR A 152 5.07 9.01 -14.85
C THR A 152 6.00 8.03 -14.18
N ALA A 153 7.27 8.01 -14.56
CA ALA A 153 8.27 7.13 -13.95
C ALA A 153 8.38 7.33 -12.43
N THR A 154 8.40 8.58 -11.98
CA THR A 154 8.54 8.94 -10.56
C THR A 154 7.29 8.57 -9.76
N ILE A 155 6.11 8.93 -10.25
CA ILE A 155 4.85 8.58 -9.57
C ILE A 155 4.63 7.08 -9.58
N MET A 156 4.96 6.38 -10.66
CA MET A 156 4.79 4.93 -10.73
C MET A 156 5.65 4.23 -9.69
N MET A 157 6.91 4.65 -9.51
CA MET A 157 7.76 4.14 -8.42
C MET A 157 7.08 4.31 -7.05
N VAL A 158 6.47 5.48 -6.78
CA VAL A 158 5.75 5.74 -5.52
C VAL A 158 4.54 4.82 -5.38
N MET A 159 3.72 4.72 -6.43
CA MET A 159 2.54 3.84 -6.47
C MET A 159 2.92 2.39 -6.20
N ILE A 160 3.96 1.87 -6.85
CA ILE A 160 4.36 0.48 -6.68
C ILE A 160 4.98 0.22 -5.30
N GLY A 161 5.71 1.19 -4.73
CA GLY A 161 6.14 1.13 -3.34
C GLY A 161 4.96 0.93 -2.37
N LEU A 162 3.86 1.64 -2.59
CA LEU A 162 2.63 1.51 -1.80
C LEU A 162 1.87 0.21 -2.10
N VAL A 163 1.78 -0.21 -3.37
CA VAL A 163 1.16 -1.49 -3.77
C VAL A 163 1.81 -2.67 -3.06
N THR A 164 3.14 -2.62 -2.87
CA THR A 164 3.93 -3.66 -2.22
C THR A 164 3.50 -3.94 -0.77
N ILE A 165 2.87 -2.98 -0.08
CA ILE A 165 2.41 -3.13 1.31
C ILE A 165 1.37 -4.25 1.43
N LEU A 166 0.44 -4.36 0.49
CA LEU A 166 -0.65 -5.34 0.54
C LEU A 166 -0.13 -6.79 0.43
N PRO A 167 0.68 -7.17 -0.56
CA PRO A 167 1.27 -8.51 -0.62
C PRO A 167 2.05 -8.89 0.64
N ILE A 168 2.87 -7.98 1.19
CA ILE A 168 3.58 -8.22 2.46
C ILE A 168 2.57 -8.48 3.59
N ALA A 169 1.50 -7.69 3.65
CA ALA A 169 0.46 -7.84 4.67
C ALA A 169 -0.25 -9.21 4.57
N VAL A 170 -0.53 -9.68 3.36
CA VAL A 170 -1.14 -11.01 3.12
C VAL A 170 -0.22 -12.13 3.61
N VAL A 171 1.08 -12.07 3.31
CA VAL A 171 2.05 -13.07 3.77
C VAL A 171 2.18 -13.07 5.30
N ASN A 172 2.37 -11.88 5.89
CA ASN A 172 2.49 -11.73 7.35
C ASN A 172 1.22 -12.14 8.09
N LYS A 173 0.05 -12.04 7.43
CA LYS A 173 -1.22 -12.43 8.04
C LYS A 173 -1.30 -13.92 8.32
N LEU A 174 -0.63 -14.79 7.54
CA LEU A 174 -0.58 -16.22 7.86
C LEU A 174 0.02 -16.45 9.26
N PHE A 175 1.15 -15.81 9.59
CA PHE A 175 1.71 -15.90 10.94
C PHE A 175 0.80 -15.28 12.02
N ALA A 176 0.08 -14.21 11.71
CA ALA A 176 -0.89 -13.63 12.63
C ALA A 176 -2.05 -14.59 12.95
N GLU A 177 -2.57 -15.33 11.96
CA GLU A 177 -3.62 -16.34 12.18
C GLU A 177 -3.08 -17.56 12.96
N GLU A 178 -1.81 -17.93 12.76
CA GLU A 178 -1.13 -18.98 13.52
C GLU A 178 -0.97 -18.64 15.00
N THR A 179 -0.44 -17.45 15.30
CA THR A 179 -0.24 -16.98 16.69
C THR A 179 -1.54 -16.82 17.46
N ARG A 180 -2.67 -16.61 16.76
CA ARG A 180 -4.02 -16.54 17.34
C ARG A 180 -4.70 -17.91 17.47
N LEU A 181 -4.01 -18.99 17.11
CA LEU A 181 -4.53 -20.36 17.15
C LEU A 181 -5.76 -20.61 16.26
N HIS A 182 -6.06 -19.72 15.32
CA HIS A 182 -7.21 -19.87 14.42
C HIS A 182 -7.07 -21.05 13.44
N LEU A 183 -5.85 -21.55 13.25
CA LEU A 183 -5.54 -22.65 12.33
C LEU A 183 -5.38 -24.02 13.03
N SER A 184 -5.51 -24.09 14.37
CA SER A 184 -5.30 -25.30 15.16
C SER A 184 -6.14 -26.48 14.65
N GLN A 185 -7.44 -26.26 14.43
CA GLN A 185 -8.36 -27.27 13.92
C GLN A 185 -7.99 -27.78 12.52
N LEU A 186 -7.36 -26.95 11.69
CA LEU A 186 -6.94 -27.35 10.35
C LEU A 186 -5.70 -28.24 10.39
N TYR A 187 -4.82 -28.09 11.39
CA TYR A 187 -3.61 -28.90 11.53
C TYR A 187 -3.88 -30.37 11.86
N VAL A 188 -5.04 -30.69 12.43
CA VAL A 188 -5.46 -32.07 12.72
C VAL A 188 -6.03 -32.77 11.48
N THR A 189 -6.33 -32.03 10.41
CA THR A 189 -6.88 -32.57 9.16
C THR A 189 -5.78 -33.01 8.18
N LYS A 190 -6.18 -33.50 7.00
CA LYS A 190 -5.25 -33.87 5.91
C LYS A 190 -4.57 -32.68 5.21
N ILE A 191 -4.83 -31.44 5.65
CA ILE A 191 -4.28 -30.23 5.03
C ILE A 191 -2.79 -30.15 5.34
N THR A 192 -1.96 -30.01 4.29
CA THR A 192 -0.52 -29.91 4.46
C THR A 192 -0.08 -28.48 4.72
N ARG A 193 1.04 -28.29 5.44
CA ARG A 193 1.68 -26.98 5.62
C ARG A 193 1.98 -26.29 4.27
N GLY A 194 2.36 -27.06 3.26
CA GLY A 194 2.61 -26.52 1.92
C GLY A 194 1.37 -25.96 1.24
N GLN A 195 0.19 -26.54 1.48
CA GLN A 195 -1.05 -25.98 0.96
C GLN A 195 -1.35 -24.60 1.58
N LEU A 196 -1.16 -24.44 2.90
CA LEU A 196 -1.36 -23.14 3.57
C LEU A 196 -0.36 -22.09 3.06
N TYR A 197 0.91 -22.46 2.97
CA TYR A 197 1.97 -21.60 2.48
C TYR A 197 1.72 -21.12 1.05
N TRP A 198 1.60 -22.06 0.09
CA TRP A 198 1.47 -21.70 -1.32
C TRP A 198 0.15 -21.00 -1.61
N THR A 199 -0.95 -21.35 -0.92
CA THR A 199 -2.21 -20.59 -1.04
C THR A 199 -2.01 -19.12 -0.63
N THR A 200 -1.26 -18.87 0.44
CA THR A 200 -0.95 -17.51 0.90
C THR A 200 -0.06 -16.77 -0.10
N ILE A 201 0.98 -17.43 -0.62
CA ILE A 201 1.88 -16.84 -1.62
C ILE A 201 1.13 -16.52 -2.92
N PHE A 202 0.33 -17.43 -3.44
CA PHE A 202 -0.48 -17.17 -4.64
C PHE A 202 -1.46 -16.02 -4.42
N LEU A 203 -2.06 -15.93 -3.23
CA LEU A 203 -2.96 -14.82 -2.90
C LEU A 203 -2.20 -13.49 -2.82
N ALA A 204 -0.99 -13.46 -2.26
CA ALA A 204 -0.14 -12.27 -2.20
C ALA A 204 0.31 -11.83 -3.60
N ILE A 205 0.72 -12.76 -4.46
CA ILE A 205 1.09 -12.48 -5.86
C ILE A 205 -0.13 -11.96 -6.62
N PHE A 206 -1.29 -12.60 -6.49
CA PHE A 206 -2.53 -12.15 -7.11
C PHE A 206 -2.91 -10.73 -6.66
N ALA A 207 -2.86 -10.47 -5.34
CA ALA A 207 -3.13 -9.14 -4.79
C ALA A 207 -2.14 -8.09 -5.31
N GLY A 208 -0.87 -8.45 -5.47
CA GLY A 208 0.17 -7.59 -6.04
C GLY A 208 -0.09 -7.28 -7.51
N VAL A 209 -0.31 -8.30 -8.34
CA VAL A 209 -0.60 -8.16 -9.78
C VAL A 209 -1.84 -7.30 -10.03
N VAL A 210 -2.94 -7.59 -9.34
CA VAL A 210 -4.17 -6.78 -9.45
C VAL A 210 -3.93 -5.37 -8.91
N GLY A 211 -3.16 -5.22 -7.84
CA GLY A 211 -2.80 -3.92 -7.28
C GLY A 211 -2.02 -3.03 -8.24
N ILE A 212 -1.01 -3.59 -8.94
CA ILE A 212 -0.28 -2.91 -10.02
C ILE A 212 -1.28 -2.44 -11.08
N GLY A 213 -2.08 -3.38 -11.60
CA GLY A 213 -3.04 -3.08 -12.66
C GLY A 213 -4.01 -1.96 -12.29
N LEU A 214 -4.56 -1.97 -11.08
CA LEU A 214 -5.48 -0.93 -10.62
C LEU A 214 -4.80 0.42 -10.36
N ALA A 215 -3.60 0.43 -9.78
CA ALA A 215 -2.85 1.66 -9.55
C ALA A 215 -2.46 2.31 -10.89
N SER A 216 -1.88 1.53 -11.80
CA SER A 216 -1.43 2.00 -13.10
C SER A 216 -2.58 2.38 -14.02
N ALA A 217 -3.68 1.61 -14.03
CA ALA A 217 -4.87 1.96 -14.80
C ALA A 217 -5.60 3.18 -14.22
N GLY A 218 -5.64 3.31 -12.89
CA GLY A 218 -6.18 4.48 -12.21
C GLY A 218 -5.40 5.74 -12.55
N LEU A 219 -4.06 5.65 -12.53
CA LEU A 219 -3.16 6.73 -12.92
C LEU A 219 -3.29 7.11 -14.39
N GLY A 220 -3.11 6.14 -15.30
CA GLY A 220 -3.15 6.40 -16.74
C GLY A 220 -4.53 6.86 -17.21
N GLY A 221 -5.59 6.26 -16.69
CA GLY A 221 -6.97 6.63 -17.06
C GLY A 221 -7.32 8.07 -16.70
N THR A 222 -6.91 8.55 -15.52
CA THR A 222 -7.16 9.96 -15.15
C THR A 222 -6.13 10.91 -15.73
N ALA A 223 -4.88 10.48 -15.94
CA ALA A 223 -3.85 11.29 -16.60
C ALA A 223 -4.23 11.65 -18.04
N ILE A 224 -4.62 10.64 -18.84
CA ILE A 224 -5.07 10.84 -20.23
C ILE A 224 -6.31 11.75 -20.26
N SER A 225 -7.25 11.53 -19.34
CA SER A 225 -8.45 12.38 -19.21
C SER A 225 -8.10 13.84 -18.85
N ALA A 226 -7.16 14.04 -17.92
CA ALA A 226 -6.74 15.37 -17.47
C ALA A 226 -5.98 16.14 -18.56
N MET A 227 -5.15 15.47 -19.34
CA MET A 227 -4.37 16.05 -20.45
C MET A 227 -5.18 16.20 -21.75
N LYS A 228 -6.37 15.60 -21.85
CA LYS A 228 -7.23 15.63 -23.05
C LYS A 228 -6.48 15.10 -24.28
N ASN A 229 -6.34 15.91 -25.32
CA ASN A 229 -5.68 15.55 -26.60
C ASN A 229 -4.18 15.86 -26.63
N GLU A 230 -3.58 16.27 -25.50
CA GLU A 230 -2.16 16.64 -25.41
C GLU A 230 -1.29 15.51 -24.82
N SER A 231 -1.90 14.39 -24.41
CA SER A 231 -1.14 13.25 -23.91
C SER A 231 -0.37 12.57 -25.04
N THR A 232 0.91 12.32 -24.79
CA THR A 232 1.77 11.57 -25.70
C THR A 232 1.83 10.08 -25.35
N MET A 233 1.33 9.70 -24.18
CA MET A 233 1.36 8.35 -23.64
C MET A 233 -0.03 7.67 -23.68
N ASP A 234 -0.04 6.39 -24.03
CA ASP A 234 -1.25 5.58 -24.00
C ASP A 234 -1.39 4.84 -22.66
N LEU A 235 -2.60 4.33 -22.38
CA LEU A 235 -2.86 3.52 -21.17
C LEU A 235 -1.90 2.32 -21.06
N THR A 236 -1.46 1.80 -22.20
CA THR A 236 -0.47 0.72 -22.28
C THR A 236 0.88 1.12 -21.70
N ASP A 237 1.30 2.37 -21.85
CA ASP A 237 2.58 2.85 -21.33
C ASP A 237 2.55 2.95 -19.81
N PHE A 238 1.44 3.41 -19.23
CA PHE A 238 1.22 3.39 -17.79
C PHE A 238 1.19 1.96 -17.23
N LEU A 239 0.51 1.04 -17.91
CA LEU A 239 0.50 -0.38 -17.51
C LEU A 239 1.89 -1.00 -17.63
N ALA A 240 2.63 -0.72 -18.70
CA ALA A 240 4.00 -1.20 -18.89
C ALA A 240 4.93 -0.67 -17.79
N ALA A 241 4.86 0.63 -17.48
CA ALA A 241 5.61 1.24 -16.39
C ALA A 241 5.31 0.60 -15.03
N GLY A 242 4.04 0.27 -14.76
CA GLY A 242 3.65 -0.44 -13.53
C GLY A 242 4.16 -1.87 -13.46
N TYR A 243 3.90 -2.67 -14.50
CA TYR A 243 4.29 -4.09 -14.53
C TYR A 243 5.79 -4.32 -14.65
N ASN A 244 6.55 -3.33 -15.09
CA ASN A 244 8.00 -3.37 -15.03
C ASN A 244 8.54 -3.49 -13.60
N PHE A 245 7.81 -3.01 -12.59
CA PHE A 245 8.14 -3.20 -11.18
C PHE A 245 7.60 -4.51 -10.58
N LEU A 246 6.96 -5.39 -11.36
CA LEU A 246 6.49 -6.68 -10.88
C LEU A 246 7.59 -7.52 -10.18
N PRO A 247 8.84 -7.59 -10.69
CA PRO A 247 9.92 -8.32 -10.01
C PRO A 247 10.22 -7.76 -8.62
N SER A 248 10.12 -6.43 -8.41
CA SER A 248 10.28 -5.83 -7.08
C SER A 248 9.20 -6.34 -6.13
N ILE A 249 7.93 -6.39 -6.55
CA ILE A 249 6.85 -6.93 -5.70
C ILE A 249 7.11 -8.41 -5.37
N LEU A 250 7.50 -9.21 -6.36
CA LEU A 250 7.85 -10.62 -6.12
C LEU A 250 9.02 -10.75 -5.14
N PHE A 251 10.01 -9.85 -5.20
CA PHE A 251 11.14 -9.83 -4.29
C PHE A 251 10.71 -9.58 -2.85
N TYR A 252 9.82 -8.61 -2.62
CA TYR A 252 9.27 -8.34 -1.28
C TYR A 252 8.38 -9.49 -0.77
N ILE A 253 7.60 -10.12 -1.64
CA ILE A 253 6.87 -11.35 -1.27
C ILE A 253 7.85 -12.47 -0.92
N GLY A 254 8.95 -12.62 -1.67
CA GLY A 254 10.05 -13.54 -1.39
C GLY A 254 10.71 -13.28 -0.03
N LEU A 255 11.02 -12.03 0.29
CA LEU A 255 11.53 -11.66 1.61
C LEU A 255 10.54 -11.96 2.73
N ALA A 256 9.24 -11.69 2.51
CA ALA A 256 8.17 -12.03 3.45
C ALA A 256 8.03 -13.54 3.65
N ALA A 257 8.14 -14.31 2.58
CA ALA A 257 8.19 -15.76 2.59
C ALA A 257 9.38 -16.30 3.39
N LEU A 258 10.58 -15.73 3.20
CA LEU A 258 11.78 -16.09 3.95
C LEU A 258 11.62 -15.82 5.45
N ALA A 259 11.16 -14.61 5.80
CA ALA A 259 10.91 -14.25 7.19
C ALA A 259 9.85 -15.18 7.79
N LEU A 260 8.73 -15.40 7.10
CA LEU A 260 7.69 -16.33 7.53
C LEU A 260 8.25 -17.75 7.76
N GLY A 261 9.09 -18.25 6.85
CA GLY A 261 9.62 -19.61 6.92
C GLY A 261 10.66 -19.84 8.03
N TRP A 262 11.53 -18.86 8.30
CA TRP A 262 12.69 -19.07 9.17
C TRP A 262 12.64 -18.26 10.47
N LEU A 263 12.11 -17.05 10.42
CA LEU A 263 12.15 -16.07 11.51
C LEU A 263 10.85 -15.24 11.54
N PRO A 264 9.68 -15.87 11.81
CA PRO A 264 8.38 -15.24 11.53
C PRO A 264 8.11 -13.96 12.32
N LYS A 265 8.76 -13.81 13.49
CA LYS A 265 8.71 -12.57 14.29
C LYS A 265 9.28 -11.35 13.54
N PHE A 266 10.15 -11.57 12.56
CA PHE A 266 10.80 -10.53 11.76
C PHE A 266 10.00 -10.11 10.52
N GLY A 267 8.80 -10.66 10.28
CA GLY A 267 7.98 -10.29 9.10
C GLY A 267 7.67 -8.79 9.00
N LYS A 268 7.65 -8.06 10.12
CA LYS A 268 7.45 -6.60 10.14
C LYS A 268 8.68 -5.80 9.70
N VAL A 269 9.90 -6.36 9.85
CA VAL A 269 11.15 -5.68 9.46
C VAL A 269 11.22 -5.42 7.96
N ILE A 270 10.47 -6.19 7.17
CA ILE A 270 10.39 -6.01 5.72
C ILE A 270 9.76 -4.66 5.36
N TYR A 271 8.84 -4.14 6.18
CA TYR A 271 8.33 -2.77 5.98
C TYR A 271 9.40 -1.72 6.21
N ALA A 272 10.36 -1.96 7.12
CA ALA A 272 11.50 -1.05 7.31
C ALA A 272 12.39 -1.05 6.06
N TYR A 273 12.67 -2.23 5.48
CA TYR A 273 13.41 -2.31 4.21
C TYR A 273 12.65 -1.70 3.03
N LEU A 274 11.31 -1.84 2.98
CA LEU A 274 10.46 -1.17 2.00
C LEU A 274 10.54 0.36 2.14
N GLY A 275 10.40 0.88 3.36
CA GLY A 275 10.52 2.32 3.64
C GLY A 275 11.92 2.86 3.33
N TYR A 276 12.96 2.11 3.68
CA TYR A 276 14.35 2.42 3.33
C TYR A 276 14.53 2.49 1.81
N SER A 277 14.11 1.46 1.08
CA SER A 277 14.23 1.40 -0.38
C SER A 277 13.44 2.52 -1.06
N PHE A 278 12.24 2.81 -0.55
CA PHE A 278 11.43 3.94 -1.01
C PHE A 278 12.15 5.27 -0.80
N ALA A 279 12.67 5.51 0.41
CA ALA A 279 13.38 6.75 0.73
C ALA A 279 14.61 6.95 -0.17
N LEU A 280 15.41 5.90 -0.38
CA LEU A 280 16.55 5.96 -1.29
C LEU A 280 16.15 6.28 -2.74
N ASN A 281 15.07 5.67 -3.24
CA ASN A 281 14.66 5.87 -4.63
C ASN A 281 13.95 7.20 -4.85
N TYR A 282 13.22 7.67 -3.84
CA TYR A 282 12.48 8.93 -3.89
C TYR A 282 13.40 10.14 -3.70
N PHE A 283 14.35 10.07 -2.75
CA PHE A 283 15.27 11.18 -2.47
C PHE A 283 16.65 11.03 -3.13
N GLY A 284 16.95 9.91 -3.79
CA GLY A 284 18.28 9.62 -4.33
C GLY A 284 18.82 10.69 -5.29
N GLY A 285 17.94 11.26 -6.13
CA GLY A 285 18.31 12.36 -7.04
C GLY A 285 18.60 13.69 -6.33
N ILE A 286 18.16 13.86 -5.08
CA ILE A 286 18.38 15.07 -4.28
C ILE A 286 19.60 14.91 -3.36
N LEU A 287 19.80 13.72 -2.79
CA LEU A 287 20.75 13.49 -1.70
C LEU A 287 22.19 13.18 -2.15
N ASP A 288 22.48 13.26 -3.45
CA ASP A 288 23.80 12.96 -4.07
C ASP A 288 24.50 11.74 -3.42
N LEU A 289 23.74 10.64 -3.31
CA LEU A 289 24.18 9.45 -2.60
C LEU A 289 25.15 8.62 -3.44
N PRO A 290 26.17 7.99 -2.82
CA PRO A 290 27.05 7.08 -3.54
C PRO A 290 26.29 5.94 -4.23
N ASP A 291 26.67 5.60 -5.47
CA ASP A 291 26.00 4.57 -6.28
C ASP A 291 25.85 3.22 -5.56
N TRP A 292 26.87 2.81 -4.80
CA TRP A 292 26.83 1.56 -4.05
C TRP A 292 25.73 1.56 -2.99
N PHE A 293 25.44 2.71 -2.40
CA PHE A 293 24.42 2.87 -1.37
C PHE A 293 23.02 2.87 -1.99
N SER A 294 22.82 3.58 -3.11
CA SER A 294 21.56 3.52 -3.88
C SER A 294 21.25 2.10 -4.35
N LYS A 295 22.25 1.35 -4.81
CA LYS A 295 22.11 -0.05 -5.27
C LYS A 295 21.81 -1.07 -4.15
N THR A 296 21.75 -0.65 -2.89
CA THR A 296 21.24 -1.53 -1.82
C THR A 296 19.72 -1.69 -1.90
N ALA A 297 19.00 -0.74 -2.49
CA ALA A 297 17.56 -0.78 -2.65
C ALA A 297 17.16 -1.54 -3.92
N ILE A 298 16.26 -2.51 -3.80
CA ILE A 298 15.85 -3.36 -4.93
C ILE A 298 15.23 -2.55 -6.09
N GLN A 299 14.49 -1.49 -5.78
CA GLN A 299 13.85 -0.63 -6.77
C GLN A 299 14.86 0.15 -7.62
N SER A 300 16.07 0.39 -7.11
CA SER A 300 17.12 1.13 -7.84
C SER A 300 17.75 0.33 -8.97
N TRP A 301 17.54 -0.98 -9.01
CA TRP A 301 17.99 -1.82 -10.11
C TRP A 301 17.01 -1.81 -11.28
N ILE A 302 15.72 -1.53 -11.03
CA ILE A 302 14.68 -1.62 -12.05
C ILE A 302 14.69 -0.34 -12.88
N PRO A 303 14.87 -0.43 -14.22
CA PRO A 303 14.84 0.75 -15.06
C PRO A 303 13.51 1.48 -14.96
N ARG A 304 13.53 2.81 -14.93
CA ARG A 304 12.31 3.60 -14.75
C ARG A 304 11.62 3.87 -16.08
N LEU A 305 10.70 3.00 -16.49
CA LEU A 305 9.86 3.23 -17.66
C LEU A 305 8.87 4.39 -17.41
N PRO A 306 8.56 5.22 -18.41
CA PRO A 306 9.07 5.20 -19.80
C PRO A 306 10.42 5.92 -20.02
N MET A 307 11.01 6.56 -18.99
CA MET A 307 12.26 7.33 -19.13
C MET A 307 13.45 6.49 -19.61
N GLU A 308 13.53 5.26 -19.13
CA GLU A 308 14.58 4.30 -19.46
C GLU A 308 13.98 3.10 -20.21
N LYS A 309 14.78 2.50 -21.09
CA LYS A 309 14.34 1.32 -21.84
C LYS A 309 14.20 0.10 -20.92
N PHE A 310 13.24 -0.76 -21.27
CA PHE A 310 13.05 -2.04 -20.60
C PHE A 310 14.33 -2.90 -20.65
N ASP A 311 14.78 -3.37 -19.47
CA ASP A 311 15.87 -4.34 -19.35
C ASP A 311 15.33 -5.70 -18.92
N GLY A 312 15.18 -6.60 -19.91
CA GLY A 312 14.72 -7.96 -19.68
C GLY A 312 15.68 -8.81 -18.83
N THR A 313 16.96 -8.47 -18.80
CA THR A 313 17.98 -9.21 -18.03
C THR A 313 17.77 -8.93 -16.54
N ILE A 314 17.69 -7.65 -16.16
CA ILE A 314 17.45 -7.28 -14.76
C ILE A 314 16.10 -7.81 -14.29
N PHE A 315 15.06 -7.66 -15.11
CA PHE A 315 13.73 -8.18 -14.83
C PHE A 315 13.76 -9.69 -14.53
N ALA A 316 14.44 -10.47 -15.38
CA ALA A 316 14.56 -11.91 -15.22
C ALA A 316 15.38 -12.29 -13.97
N VAL A 317 16.52 -11.63 -13.74
CA VAL A 317 17.40 -11.91 -12.58
C VAL A 317 16.67 -11.67 -11.26
N ILE A 318 16.00 -10.53 -11.10
CA ILE A 318 15.26 -10.23 -9.86
C ILE A 318 14.10 -11.22 -9.68
N THR A 319 13.43 -11.60 -10.77
CA THR A 319 12.35 -12.61 -10.73
C THR A 319 12.88 -13.97 -10.27
N VAL A 320 14.02 -14.42 -10.80
CA VAL A 320 14.65 -15.69 -10.39
C VAL A 320 15.06 -15.65 -8.91
N ILE A 321 15.68 -14.56 -8.44
CA ILE A 321 16.02 -14.37 -7.02
C ILE A 321 14.76 -14.46 -6.16
N SER A 322 13.68 -13.81 -6.59
CA SER A 322 12.39 -13.85 -5.89
C SER A 322 11.83 -15.27 -5.79
N ILE A 323 11.88 -16.04 -6.88
CA ILE A 323 11.45 -17.44 -6.89
C ILE A 323 12.30 -18.28 -5.92
N VAL A 324 13.62 -18.08 -5.91
CA VAL A 324 14.51 -18.76 -4.95
C VAL A 324 14.10 -18.44 -3.51
N PHE A 325 13.84 -17.17 -3.19
CA PHE A 325 13.38 -16.76 -1.85
C PHE A 325 12.05 -17.42 -1.46
N LEU A 326 11.09 -17.51 -2.39
CA LEU A 326 9.83 -18.21 -2.17
C LEU A 326 10.03 -19.70 -1.86
N PHE A 327 10.93 -20.39 -2.56
CA PHE A 327 11.23 -21.80 -2.30
C PHE A 327 12.01 -22.01 -0.99
N VAL A 328 13.01 -21.18 -0.71
CA VAL A 328 13.75 -21.25 0.55
C VAL A 328 12.84 -20.92 1.75
N GLY A 329 11.91 -19.98 1.59
CA GLY A 329 10.87 -19.69 2.58
C GLY A 329 9.95 -20.88 2.81
N TYR A 330 9.55 -21.59 1.75
CA TYR A 330 8.76 -22.82 1.84
C TYR A 330 9.49 -23.92 2.61
N LEU A 331 10.78 -24.14 2.33
CA LEU A 331 11.59 -25.13 3.03
C LEU A 331 11.69 -24.82 4.53
N GLY A 332 11.88 -23.54 4.89
CA GLY A 332 11.84 -23.10 6.28
C GLY A 332 10.48 -23.35 6.93
N TYR A 333 9.39 -22.91 6.28
CA TYR A 333 8.02 -23.07 6.78
C TYR A 333 7.63 -24.54 7.01
N LYS A 334 8.10 -25.44 6.13
CA LYS A 334 7.87 -26.88 6.26
C LYS A 334 8.59 -27.47 7.48
N ARG A 335 9.80 -26.98 7.78
CA ARG A 335 10.68 -27.53 8.83
C ARG A 335 10.48 -26.89 10.21
N ARG A 336 10.07 -25.62 10.27
CA ARG A 336 9.95 -24.91 11.56
C ARG A 336 8.85 -25.52 12.43
N ASP A 337 9.00 -25.36 13.73
CA ASP A 337 7.95 -25.68 14.69
C ASP A 337 6.83 -24.65 14.63
N MET A 338 5.60 -25.11 14.84
CA MET A 338 4.44 -24.24 14.93
C MET A 338 4.30 -23.79 16.38
N VAL A 339 3.73 -22.62 16.62
CA VAL A 339 3.53 -22.10 17.98
C VAL A 339 2.65 -23.06 18.76
N GLU A 340 3.16 -23.58 19.89
CA GLU A 340 2.48 -24.52 20.79
C GLU A 340 1.31 -23.85 21.53
N GLY A 341 0.28 -24.66 21.83
CA GLY A 341 -1.05 -24.23 22.31
C GLY A 341 -2.20 -24.65 21.37
N ALA A 342 -1.87 -25.36 20.28
CA ALA A 342 -2.78 -26.07 19.39
C ALA A 342 -3.08 -27.49 19.89
#